data_AF-T0S6P8-F1
#
_entry.id   AF-T0S6P8-F1
#
_cell.length_a   1.000
_cell.length_b   1.000
_cell.length_c   1.000
_cell.angle_alpha   90.00
_cell.angle_beta   90.00
_cell.angle_gamma   90.00
#
_symmetry.space_group_name_H-M   'P 1'
#
loop_
_entity.id
_entity.type
_entity.pdbx_description
1 polymer ?
#
loop_
_entity_poly.entity_id
_entity_poly.type
_entity_poly.pdbx_seq_one_letter_code
_entity_poly.pdbx_strand_id
1 'polypeptide(L)'
;MFPVAPLPVDSPRLPAATRAFSVKWNKVSLVTSLLMLLNIAAMPMKAYFSEEFPWQSDDGPVPVFGNLAADDPAYLALMQTLFNRVTLAGRPSFVYNATLRCDIFRGRLDLRHKRPVPLDDCVSFYYGTPGLMFYAPSLLDALCPLAATDHRNATWPDEMTWQSHGGCEVVMLLGVHLSQGCLWLDVGDDLNNGTSPPTPGVFTLTYAFQRPKYFKWLWFKFVYRLGLIAYVVWVTYARYYAHCVALRAILVANGHRVPRPSPDWSYELLIGDPTALVLSDPIVCTLFFVDIWLSTGVAGVALSRAMQVEDFYYTFLSLLYLSRMVWLAYLALCLLSKVLKRYHKENYFRELDKTLVAIGIFLSFIPFTYVQANTPMVHVYLWLSWLLPTKDPRTQIDVTLGGGLFTLLIANFPVIFGLVSQRFPRRHHRVATQRTRFASQTFNGFKARVILYLARYCAPKQRNVVESGGSIYAALAADACYKQCPTMGLRSVDCFLLCKRQGIPRHMIRLSLASSLDRNLLNPALAITEDTAKAGTTVFGHINSVALGPQSRTFTLQRGSVQSAWLA
;
A
#
# COMPACT_ATOMS: atom_id res chain seq x y z
N MET A 1 40.73 -52.12 -71.07
CA MET A 1 40.86 -51.05 -70.05
C MET A 1 39.49 -50.40 -69.94
N PHE A 2 38.78 -50.69 -68.85
CA PHE A 2 37.35 -50.40 -68.66
C PHE A 2 37.10 -48.92 -68.29
N PRO A 3 35.93 -48.34 -68.62
CA PRO A 3 35.53 -47.01 -68.17
C PRO A 3 34.94 -47.11 -66.76
N VAL A 4 35.34 -46.19 -65.86
CA VAL A 4 34.77 -46.07 -64.51
C VAL A 4 33.88 -44.83 -64.49
N ALA A 5 32.58 -45.05 -64.27
CA ALA A 5 31.60 -44.00 -64.04
C ALA A 5 31.74 -43.43 -62.61
N PRO A 6 31.61 -42.10 -62.39
CA PRO A 6 31.47 -41.56 -61.05
C PRO A 6 30.01 -41.65 -60.56
N LEU A 7 29.86 -42.20 -59.36
CA LEU A 7 28.62 -42.33 -58.58
C LEU A 7 28.02 -40.95 -58.22
N PRO A 8 26.68 -40.84 -58.08
CA PRO A 8 26.06 -39.63 -57.56
C PRO A 8 26.31 -39.51 -56.05
N VAL A 9 26.93 -38.41 -55.65
CA VAL A 9 27.06 -38.01 -54.24
C VAL A 9 25.73 -37.42 -53.81
N ASP A 10 24.90 -38.23 -53.15
CA ASP A 10 23.78 -37.74 -52.35
C ASP A 10 24.35 -37.00 -51.14
N SER A 11 24.59 -35.70 -51.30
CA SER A 11 24.82 -34.80 -50.18
C SER A 11 23.59 -34.82 -49.26
N PRO A 12 23.74 -35.14 -47.95
CA PRO A 12 22.64 -35.07 -47.01
C PRO A 12 22.14 -33.63 -46.96
N ARG A 13 20.86 -33.44 -47.30
CA ARG A 13 20.15 -32.16 -47.17
C ARG A 13 20.31 -31.69 -45.72
N LEU A 14 21.08 -30.62 -45.51
CA LEU A 14 21.07 -29.83 -44.28
C LEU A 14 19.60 -29.58 -43.88
N PRO A 15 19.19 -29.83 -42.63
CA PRO A 15 17.83 -29.55 -42.20
C PRO A 15 17.54 -28.08 -42.44
N ALA A 16 16.51 -27.80 -43.25
CA ALA A 16 16.09 -26.46 -43.61
C ALA A 16 16.00 -25.57 -42.36
N ALA A 17 16.68 -24.42 -42.39
CA ALA A 17 16.64 -23.43 -41.33
C ALA A 17 15.18 -23.17 -40.93
N THR A 18 14.82 -23.56 -39.71
CA THR A 18 13.41 -23.63 -39.31
C THR A 18 12.87 -22.21 -39.15
N ARG A 19 12.03 -21.78 -40.10
CA ARG A 19 11.57 -20.39 -40.22
C ARG A 19 10.92 -19.88 -38.92
N ALA A 20 11.48 -18.83 -38.34
CA ALA A 20 11.02 -18.24 -37.08
C ALA A 20 9.57 -17.71 -37.17
N PHE A 21 8.80 -17.86 -36.08
CA PHE A 21 7.43 -17.37 -36.03
C PHE A 21 7.35 -15.86 -35.76
N SER A 22 6.34 -15.20 -36.32
CA SER A 22 6.06 -13.79 -36.03
C SER A 22 5.39 -13.65 -34.67
N VAL A 23 6.09 -13.04 -33.70
CA VAL A 23 5.59 -12.78 -32.34
C VAL A 23 5.61 -11.27 -32.05
N LYS A 24 4.44 -10.69 -31.83
CA LYS A 24 4.26 -9.26 -31.53
C LYS A 24 3.82 -9.06 -30.08
N TRP A 25 4.29 -7.99 -29.45
CA TRP A 25 3.75 -7.53 -28.17
C TRP A 25 2.44 -6.79 -28.39
N ASN A 26 1.44 -7.07 -27.58
CA ASN A 26 0.25 -6.23 -27.54
C ASN A 26 0.60 -4.89 -26.88
N LYS A 27 0.55 -3.80 -27.67
CA LYS A 27 0.96 -2.46 -27.22
C LYS A 27 0.19 -1.98 -25.99
N VAL A 28 -1.12 -2.23 -25.93
CA VAL A 28 -1.97 -1.80 -24.81
C VAL A 28 -1.56 -2.51 -23.52
N SER A 29 -1.34 -3.83 -23.58
CA SER A 29 -0.89 -4.60 -22.42
C SER A 29 0.50 -4.18 -21.94
N LEU A 30 1.42 -3.88 -22.89
CA LEU A 30 2.77 -3.44 -22.58
C LEU A 30 2.76 -2.06 -21.89
N VAL A 31 2.06 -1.09 -22.46
CA VAL A 31 1.90 0.26 -21.87
C VAL A 31 1.23 0.17 -20.50
N THR A 32 0.17 -0.62 -20.37
CA THR A 32 -0.52 -0.81 -19.09
C THR A 32 0.44 -1.41 -18.05
N SER A 33 1.18 -2.46 -18.40
CA SER A 33 2.14 -3.09 -17.49
C SER A 33 3.24 -2.11 -17.06
N LEU A 34 3.79 -1.33 -17.99
CA LEU A 34 4.79 -0.29 -17.71
C LEU A 34 4.24 0.83 -16.81
N LEU A 35 3.00 1.28 -17.02
CA LEU A 35 2.36 2.25 -16.13
C LEU A 35 2.19 1.69 -14.72
N MET A 36 1.87 0.40 -14.58
CA MET A 36 1.79 -0.24 -13.26
C MET A 36 3.15 -0.38 -12.59
N LEU A 37 4.20 -0.69 -13.36
CA LEU A 37 5.58 -0.66 -12.88
C LEU A 37 5.96 0.75 -12.38
N LEU A 38 5.70 1.78 -13.19
CA LEU A 38 6.01 3.16 -12.83
C LEU A 38 5.26 3.58 -11.56
N ASN A 39 3.97 3.24 -11.47
CA ASN A 39 3.16 3.54 -10.29
C ASN A 39 3.72 2.88 -9.02
N ILE A 40 4.11 1.59 -9.06
CA ILE A 40 4.67 0.93 -7.87
C ILE A 40 6.08 1.40 -7.54
N ALA A 41 6.92 1.64 -8.57
CA ALA A 41 8.26 2.17 -8.40
C ALA A 41 8.23 3.59 -7.79
N ALA A 42 7.27 4.43 -8.18
CA ALA A 42 7.13 5.79 -7.67
C ALA A 42 6.52 5.88 -6.24
N MET A 43 6.07 4.77 -5.65
CA MET A 43 5.44 4.79 -4.32
C MET A 43 6.29 5.44 -3.21
N PRO A 44 7.64 5.26 -3.13
CA PRO A 44 8.46 5.94 -2.13
C PRO A 44 8.44 7.46 -2.27
N MET A 45 8.23 7.98 -3.49
CA MET A 45 8.21 9.42 -3.76
C MET A 45 6.91 10.08 -3.28
N LYS A 46 5.84 9.32 -3.01
CA LYS A 46 4.61 9.86 -2.41
C LYS A 46 4.84 10.55 -1.07
N ALA A 47 5.93 10.22 -0.39
CA ALA A 47 6.37 10.92 0.81
C ALA A 47 6.45 12.44 0.62
N TYR A 48 6.91 12.89 -0.54
CA TYR A 48 7.13 14.31 -0.84
C TYR A 48 5.86 15.10 -1.14
N PHE A 49 4.67 14.48 -1.04
CA PHE A 49 3.41 15.24 -0.94
C PHE A 49 3.31 16.06 0.34
N SER A 50 4.08 15.72 1.39
CA SER A 50 4.09 16.48 2.65
C SER A 50 5.47 16.58 3.29
N GLU A 51 6.42 15.73 2.87
CA GLU A 51 7.82 15.89 3.24
C GLU A 51 8.54 16.84 2.30
N GLU A 52 9.49 17.58 2.86
CA GLU A 52 10.38 18.43 2.08
C GLU A 52 11.49 17.60 1.42
N PHE A 53 11.97 18.08 0.28
CA PHE A 53 13.16 17.57 -0.35
C PHE A 53 14.43 17.99 0.41
N PRO A 54 15.53 17.23 0.32
CA PRO A 54 16.76 17.53 1.04
C PRO A 54 17.31 18.94 0.76
N TRP A 55 17.21 19.41 -0.48
CA TRP A 55 17.70 20.72 -0.91
C TRP A 55 16.75 21.88 -0.59
N GLN A 56 15.58 21.60 -0.01
CA GLN A 56 14.69 22.64 0.53
C GLN A 56 14.99 22.97 2.00
N SER A 57 15.86 22.17 2.64
CA SER A 57 16.34 22.43 3.99
C SER A 57 17.74 23.01 3.94
N ASP A 58 17.97 24.05 4.75
CA ASP A 58 19.31 24.59 4.94
C ASP A 58 20.05 23.83 6.06
N ASP A 59 21.36 23.64 5.90
CA ASP A 59 22.30 23.20 6.95
C ASP A 59 22.76 24.39 7.82
N GLY A 60 22.00 25.49 7.79
CA GLY A 60 22.27 26.68 8.57
C GLY A 60 22.18 26.41 10.07
N PRO A 61 22.79 27.27 10.91
CA PRO A 61 22.75 27.11 12.36
C PRO A 61 21.31 26.95 12.86
N VAL A 62 21.14 26.10 13.87
CA VAL A 62 19.86 26.00 14.58
C VAL A 62 19.49 27.41 15.02
N PRO A 63 18.31 27.91 14.64
CA PRO A 63 17.93 29.27 15.02
C PRO A 63 17.97 29.41 16.55
N VAL A 64 18.24 30.61 17.06
CA VAL A 64 18.46 30.88 18.50
C VAL A 64 17.37 30.26 19.40
N PHE A 65 16.13 30.24 18.93
CA PHE A 65 14.99 29.66 19.64
C PHE A 65 14.93 28.12 19.64
N GLY A 66 15.64 27.44 18.74
CA GLY A 66 15.80 25.98 18.79
C GLY A 66 16.72 25.52 19.94
N ASN A 67 17.37 26.45 20.63
CA ASN A 67 18.08 26.19 21.89
C ASN A 67 17.18 26.36 23.12
N LEU A 68 15.98 26.94 22.97
CA LEU A 68 15.02 27.03 24.06
C LEU A 68 14.40 25.66 24.26
N ALA A 69 14.37 25.23 25.52
CA ALA A 69 13.67 24.01 25.89
C ALA A 69 12.16 24.28 25.90
N ALA A 70 11.34 23.27 25.65
CA ALA A 70 9.89 23.47 25.56
C ALA A 70 9.26 23.87 26.91
N ASP A 71 9.90 23.54 28.02
CA ASP A 71 9.54 23.98 29.36
C ASP A 71 9.90 25.45 29.64
N ASP A 72 10.67 26.11 28.75
CA ASP A 72 10.98 27.53 28.89
C ASP A 72 9.76 28.39 28.51
N PRO A 73 9.19 29.19 29.43
CA PRO A 73 8.06 30.06 29.12
C PRO A 73 8.38 31.09 28.02
N ALA A 74 9.66 31.40 27.79
CA ALA A 74 10.08 32.26 26.68
C ALA A 74 9.76 31.66 25.31
N TYR A 75 9.76 30.32 25.17
CA TYR A 75 9.44 29.64 23.92
C TYR A 75 7.95 29.76 23.57
N LEU A 76 7.06 29.60 24.56
CA LEU A 76 5.62 29.83 24.38
C LEU A 76 5.34 31.28 23.97
N ALA A 77 5.90 32.25 24.70
CA ALA A 77 5.73 33.67 24.40
C ALA A 77 6.22 33.99 22.98
N LEU A 78 7.35 33.43 22.56
CA LEU A 78 7.85 33.60 21.20
C LEU A 78 6.86 33.05 20.17
N MET A 79 6.34 31.83 20.35
CA MET A 79 5.38 31.24 19.42
C MET A 79 4.10 32.08 19.31
N GLN A 80 3.60 32.60 20.43
CA GLN A 80 2.46 33.52 20.45
C GLN A 80 2.75 34.84 19.72
N THR A 81 3.97 35.39 19.84
CA THR A 81 4.33 36.60 19.10
C THR A 81 4.42 36.38 17.59
N LEU A 82 4.94 35.23 17.17
CA LEU A 82 5.09 34.87 15.75
C LEU A 82 3.76 34.49 15.10
N PHE A 83 2.88 33.86 15.87
CA PHE A 83 1.61 33.32 15.42
C PHE A 83 0.47 33.90 16.25
N ASN A 84 0.09 35.13 15.92
CA ASN A 84 -1.01 35.85 16.56
C ASN A 84 -2.17 36.13 15.59
N ARG A 85 -3.27 36.69 16.12
CA ARG A 85 -4.46 37.11 15.37
C ARG A 85 -4.15 37.95 14.12
N VAL A 86 -3.15 38.82 14.17
CA VAL A 86 -2.77 39.68 13.04
C VAL A 86 -2.05 38.88 11.96
N THR A 87 -1.05 38.09 12.35
CA THR A 87 -0.24 37.29 11.41
C THR A 87 -1.02 36.15 10.73
N LEU A 88 -2.03 35.61 11.42
CA LEU A 88 -2.88 34.51 10.96
C LEU A 88 -4.25 34.98 10.45
N ALA A 89 -4.48 36.29 10.35
CA ALA A 89 -5.72 36.86 9.83
C ALA A 89 -6.02 36.34 8.42
N GLY A 90 -7.24 35.85 8.21
CA GLY A 90 -7.72 35.33 6.93
C GLY A 90 -7.00 34.09 6.39
N ARG A 91 -6.19 33.42 7.23
CA ARG A 91 -5.60 32.13 6.90
C ARG A 91 -6.58 30.98 7.23
N PRO A 92 -6.48 29.82 6.56
CA PRO A 92 -7.29 28.63 6.89
C PRO A 92 -6.88 28.00 8.23
N SER A 93 -7.67 27.05 8.74
CA SER A 93 -7.42 26.40 10.04
C SER A 93 -6.09 25.65 10.13
N PHE A 94 -5.50 25.25 8.99
CA PHE A 94 -4.14 24.74 8.92
C PHE A 94 -3.22 25.69 8.15
N VAL A 95 -2.07 26.05 8.73
CA VAL A 95 -1.06 26.90 8.10
C VAL A 95 0.30 26.23 8.20
N TYR A 96 1.01 26.15 7.07
CA TYR A 96 2.40 25.70 7.04
C TYR A 96 3.36 26.89 6.89
N ASN A 97 4.27 27.06 7.86
CA ASN A 97 5.37 28.02 7.76
C ASN A 97 6.67 27.29 7.39
N ALA A 98 7.09 27.42 6.12
CA ALA A 98 8.29 26.77 5.59
C ALA A 98 9.59 27.26 6.24
N THR A 99 9.69 28.56 6.57
CA THR A 99 10.91 29.16 7.13
C THR A 99 11.20 28.62 8.53
N LEU A 100 10.15 28.45 9.34
CA LEU A 100 10.26 27.93 10.71
C LEU A 100 10.08 26.40 10.79
N ARG A 101 9.66 25.77 9.68
CA ARG A 101 9.24 24.36 9.62
C ARG A 101 8.22 24.03 10.70
N CYS A 102 7.24 24.93 10.82
CA CYS A 102 6.20 24.90 11.83
C CYS A 102 4.85 24.68 11.16
N ASP A 103 4.13 23.67 11.64
CA ASP A 103 2.78 23.31 11.26
C ASP A 103 1.82 23.88 12.31
N ILE A 104 0.92 24.78 11.90
CA ILE A 104 0.01 25.48 12.82
C ILE A 104 -1.39 24.96 12.58
N PHE A 105 -2.00 24.46 13.63
CA PHE A 105 -3.36 23.96 13.68
C PHE A 105 -4.21 24.88 14.52
N ARG A 106 -5.35 25.32 13.99
CA ARG A 106 -6.33 26.12 14.72
C ARG A 106 -7.66 25.40 14.76
N GLY A 107 -8.33 25.47 15.89
CA GLY A 107 -9.66 24.91 16.08
C GLY A 107 -10.54 25.85 16.89
N ARG A 108 -11.80 25.97 16.51
CA ARG A 108 -12.79 26.75 17.26
C ARG A 108 -13.33 25.93 18.44
N LEU A 109 -13.31 26.52 19.62
CA LEU A 109 -13.94 26.00 20.83
C LEU A 109 -15.15 26.87 21.17
N ASP A 110 -16.36 26.35 20.92
CA ASP A 110 -17.60 27.00 21.34
C ASP A 110 -18.07 26.42 22.67
N LEU A 111 -17.95 27.20 23.74
CA LEU A 111 -18.22 26.80 25.13
C LEU A 111 -19.56 27.32 25.65
N ARG A 112 -20.25 28.19 24.89
CA ARG A 112 -21.51 28.85 25.28
C ARG A 112 -22.64 27.88 25.66
N HIS A 113 -22.57 26.64 25.17
CA HIS A 113 -23.55 25.59 25.44
C HIS A 113 -22.95 24.35 26.10
N LYS A 114 -21.64 24.35 26.38
CA LYS A 114 -20.98 23.22 27.06
C LYS A 114 -21.13 23.36 28.57
N ARG A 115 -21.36 22.23 29.25
CA ARG A 115 -21.37 22.17 30.71
C ARG A 115 -19.93 22.02 31.21
N PRO A 116 -19.59 22.58 32.38
CA PRO A 116 -18.29 22.34 33.01
C PRO A 116 -18.13 20.85 33.33
N VAL A 117 -16.91 20.36 33.19
CA VAL A 117 -16.53 18.95 33.42
C VAL A 117 -15.52 18.90 34.57
N PRO A 118 -15.52 17.84 35.40
CA PRO A 118 -14.49 17.68 36.43
C PRO A 118 -13.07 17.72 35.83
N LEU A 119 -12.12 18.27 36.59
CA LEU A 119 -10.70 18.38 36.20
C LEU A 119 -10.12 17.04 35.72
N ASP A 120 -10.48 15.94 36.39
CA ASP A 120 -9.94 14.61 36.10
C ASP A 120 -10.49 13.96 34.80
N ASP A 121 -11.57 14.49 34.22
CA ASP A 121 -12.23 13.93 33.03
C ASP A 121 -12.33 14.96 31.87
N CYS A 122 -11.48 15.99 31.90
CA CYS A 122 -11.46 17.07 30.92
C CYS A 122 -11.14 16.62 29.48
N VAL A 123 -10.47 15.48 29.26
CA VAL A 123 -10.05 15.05 27.90
C VAL A 123 -11.26 14.87 26.98
N SER A 124 -12.36 14.35 27.51
CA SER A 124 -13.60 14.13 26.77
C SER A 124 -14.22 15.43 26.23
N PHE A 125 -13.96 16.55 26.90
CA PHE A 125 -14.41 17.88 26.49
C PHE A 125 -13.76 18.37 25.20
N TYR A 126 -12.54 17.88 24.92
CA TYR A 126 -11.68 18.29 23.83
C TYR A 126 -11.67 17.33 22.63
N TYR A 127 -12.52 16.30 22.61
CA TYR A 127 -12.64 15.42 21.45
C TYR A 127 -12.85 16.19 20.15
N GLY A 128 -12.14 15.76 19.10
CA GLY A 128 -12.11 16.43 17.81
C GLY A 128 -11.20 17.66 17.73
N THR A 129 -10.57 18.08 18.83
CA THR A 129 -9.59 19.18 18.78
C THR A 129 -8.29 18.75 18.11
N PRO A 130 -7.55 19.71 17.50
CA PRO A 130 -6.33 19.42 16.76
C PRO A 130 -5.25 18.79 17.64
N GLY A 131 -4.74 17.62 17.26
CA GLY A 131 -3.57 17.03 17.92
C GLY A 131 -3.80 16.44 19.31
N LEU A 132 -5.04 16.39 19.82
CA LEU A 132 -5.35 15.90 21.17
C LEU A 132 -4.72 14.55 21.54
N MET A 133 -4.63 13.62 20.57
CA MET A 133 -4.00 12.30 20.76
C MET A 133 -2.50 12.35 21.08
N PHE A 134 -1.87 13.53 20.97
CA PHE A 134 -0.46 13.77 21.18
C PHE A 134 -0.21 14.76 22.33
N TYR A 135 -1.20 15.09 23.16
CA TYR A 135 -0.97 16.04 24.24
C TYR A 135 -0.17 15.42 25.40
N ALA A 136 0.83 16.16 25.85
CA ALA A 136 1.53 15.93 27.11
C ALA A 136 0.65 16.33 28.29
N PRO A 137 0.93 15.79 29.49
CA PRO A 137 0.25 16.22 30.72
C PRO A 137 0.30 17.74 30.94
N SER A 138 1.40 18.43 30.58
CA SER A 138 1.52 19.89 30.70
C SER A 138 0.49 20.67 29.90
N LEU A 139 0.13 20.19 28.69
CA LEU A 139 -0.90 20.82 27.87
C LEU A 139 -2.29 20.59 28.45
N LEU A 140 -2.53 19.41 29.02
CA LEU A 140 -3.79 19.11 29.71
C LEU A 140 -3.91 19.93 31.00
N ASP A 141 -2.84 20.09 31.77
CA ASP A 141 -2.80 20.94 32.97
C ASP A 141 -3.19 22.40 32.64
N ALA A 142 -2.85 22.90 31.43
CA ALA A 142 -3.27 24.22 30.95
C ALA A 142 -4.72 24.27 30.45
N LEU A 143 -5.25 23.17 29.90
CA LEU A 143 -6.58 23.12 29.27
C LEU A 143 -7.71 22.68 30.21
N CYS A 144 -7.45 21.77 31.14
CA CYS A 144 -8.47 21.21 32.02
C CYS A 144 -9.11 22.26 32.95
N PRO A 145 -8.39 23.27 33.47
CA PRO A 145 -8.99 24.39 34.19
C PRO A 145 -10.03 25.17 33.37
N LEU A 146 -9.80 25.35 32.06
CA LEU A 146 -10.77 26.00 31.17
C LEU A 146 -12.06 25.16 31.06
N ALA A 147 -11.93 23.83 30.91
CA ALA A 147 -13.07 22.92 30.79
C ALA A 147 -13.88 22.78 32.09
N ALA A 148 -13.25 23.02 33.24
CA ALA A 148 -13.91 23.00 34.55
C ALA A 148 -14.66 24.30 34.87
N THR A 149 -14.40 25.39 34.13
CA THR A 149 -15.01 26.70 34.34
C THR A 149 -16.35 26.80 33.59
N ASP A 150 -17.34 27.48 34.18
CA ASP A 150 -18.65 27.71 33.53
C ASP A 150 -18.63 28.99 32.69
N HIS A 151 -18.61 28.82 31.36
CA HIS A 151 -18.53 29.92 30.39
C HIS A 151 -19.89 30.42 29.89
N ARG A 152 -21.01 29.85 30.36
CA ARG A 152 -22.36 30.17 29.84
C ARG A 152 -22.81 31.59 30.14
N ASN A 153 -22.32 32.14 31.25
CA ASN A 153 -22.62 33.50 31.71
C ASN A 153 -21.34 34.32 31.95
N ALA A 154 -20.22 33.91 31.35
CA ALA A 154 -18.95 34.60 31.54
C ALA A 154 -18.99 35.99 30.92
N THR A 155 -18.35 36.95 31.60
CA THR A 155 -18.17 38.30 31.08
C THR A 155 -16.85 38.42 30.33
N TRP A 156 -16.73 39.44 29.49
CA TRP A 156 -15.48 39.74 28.77
C TRP A 156 -14.21 39.75 29.65
N PRO A 157 -14.21 40.42 30.82
CA PRO A 157 -13.08 40.38 31.75
C PRO A 157 -12.72 38.97 32.24
N ASP A 158 -13.73 38.14 32.53
CA ASP A 158 -13.52 36.78 33.03
C ASP A 158 -12.81 35.93 31.97
N GLU A 159 -13.21 36.07 30.70
CA GLU A 159 -12.62 35.31 29.60
C GLU A 159 -11.22 35.77 29.23
N MET A 160 -10.93 37.06 29.41
CA MET A 160 -9.61 37.63 29.12
C MET A 160 -8.50 37.00 29.99
N THR A 161 -8.84 36.35 31.10
CA THR A 161 -7.88 35.56 31.90
C THR A 161 -7.27 34.38 31.15
N TRP A 162 -7.97 33.88 30.11
CA TRP A 162 -7.51 32.79 29.26
C TRP A 162 -6.76 33.25 28.01
N GLN A 163 -6.64 34.57 27.81
CA GLN A 163 -5.94 35.14 26.67
C GLN A 163 -4.47 34.73 26.69
N SER A 164 -4.02 34.06 25.62
CA SER A 164 -2.66 33.54 25.49
C SER A 164 -2.27 32.55 26.60
N HIS A 165 -3.25 31.93 27.26
CA HIS A 165 -3.00 30.87 28.23
C HIS A 165 -2.66 29.56 27.51
N GLY A 166 -1.59 28.88 27.93
CA GLY A 166 -1.07 27.75 27.19
C GLY A 166 0.17 27.10 27.80
N GLY A 167 0.74 26.16 27.06
CA GLY A 167 1.94 25.43 27.43
C GLY A 167 2.63 24.83 26.22
N CYS A 168 3.77 24.19 26.44
CA CYS A 168 4.51 23.52 25.39
C CYS A 168 4.95 22.12 25.84
N GLU A 169 5.33 21.32 24.85
CA GLU A 169 5.69 19.93 24.98
C GLU A 169 6.81 19.55 24.00
N VAL A 170 7.45 18.42 24.29
CA VAL A 170 8.40 17.76 23.40
C VAL A 170 7.85 16.40 23.01
N VAL A 171 7.84 16.13 21.70
CA VAL A 171 7.44 14.83 21.17
C VAL A 171 8.68 14.04 20.80
N MET A 172 8.77 12.82 21.31
CA MET A 172 9.87 11.89 21.11
C MET A 172 9.40 10.65 20.33
N LEU A 173 10.34 10.01 19.63
CA LEU A 173 10.15 8.70 19.00
C LEU A 173 11.36 7.83 19.30
N LEU A 174 11.18 6.74 20.04
CA LEU A 174 12.27 5.86 20.50
C LEU A 174 13.36 6.66 21.24
N GLY A 175 12.95 7.66 22.04
CA GLY A 175 13.87 8.57 22.72
C GLY A 175 14.61 9.56 21.81
N VAL A 176 14.31 9.62 20.51
CA VAL A 176 14.83 10.64 19.58
C VAL A 176 13.86 11.82 19.50
N HIS A 177 14.40 13.03 19.57
CA HIS A 177 13.61 14.25 19.46
C HIS A 177 12.97 14.39 18.08
N LEU A 178 11.63 14.35 18.04
CA LEU A 178 10.83 14.39 16.82
C LEU A 178 10.33 15.80 16.50
N SER A 179 9.89 16.54 17.53
CA SER A 179 9.35 17.91 17.40
C SER A 179 9.14 18.58 18.77
N GLN A 180 8.88 19.88 18.73
CA GLN A 180 8.40 20.68 19.85
C GLN A 180 7.00 21.21 19.51
N GLY A 181 6.04 21.00 20.40
CA GLY A 181 4.66 21.48 20.26
C GLY A 181 4.37 22.59 21.26
N CYS A 182 3.60 23.59 20.88
CA CYS A 182 3.04 24.58 21.81
C CYS A 182 1.55 24.73 21.54
N LEU A 183 0.79 24.89 22.61
CA LEU A 183 -0.64 25.10 22.56
C LEU A 183 -1.01 26.34 23.36
N TRP A 184 -1.88 27.17 22.82
CA TRP A 184 -2.48 28.26 23.58
C TRP A 184 -3.89 28.58 23.12
N LEU A 185 -4.58 29.37 23.95
CA LEU A 185 -5.94 29.83 23.77
C LEU A 185 -5.94 31.33 23.45
N ASP A 186 -6.74 31.72 22.47
CA ASP A 186 -7.03 33.12 22.16
C ASP A 186 -8.54 33.35 22.30
N VAL A 187 -8.93 34.49 22.89
CA VAL A 187 -10.35 34.79 23.11
C VAL A 187 -11.00 35.29 21.81
N GLY A 188 -12.10 34.63 21.42
CA GLY A 188 -12.86 34.89 20.19
C GLY A 188 -12.63 33.87 19.08
N ASP A 189 -13.28 34.11 17.94
CA ASP A 189 -13.18 33.30 16.72
C ASP A 189 -12.19 33.94 15.73
N ASP A 190 -10.95 33.45 15.75
CA ASP A 190 -9.86 33.94 14.89
C ASP A 190 -9.85 33.27 13.51
N LEU A 191 -10.74 32.31 13.27
CA LEU A 191 -10.88 31.60 12.00
C LEU A 191 -11.80 32.37 11.05
N ASN A 192 -12.86 33.01 11.56
CA ASN A 192 -13.79 33.80 10.76
C ASN A 192 -13.36 35.26 10.62
N ASN A 193 -12.23 35.48 9.93
CA ASN A 193 -11.72 36.77 9.43
C ASN A 193 -11.63 37.95 10.44
N GLY A 194 -11.78 37.72 11.75
CA GLY A 194 -11.76 38.78 12.77
C GLY A 194 -12.82 39.87 12.59
N THR A 195 -13.80 39.67 11.68
CA THR A 195 -14.84 40.66 11.36
C THR A 195 -16.03 40.57 12.31
N SER A 196 -16.17 39.46 13.03
CA SER A 196 -17.17 39.34 14.09
C SER A 196 -16.59 39.92 15.37
N PRO A 197 -17.35 40.77 16.10
CA PRO A 197 -16.92 41.17 17.44
C PRO A 197 -16.64 39.89 18.24
N PRO A 198 -15.58 39.90 19.06
CA PRO A 198 -15.27 38.74 19.87
C PRO A 198 -16.54 38.45 20.68
N THR A 199 -16.92 37.17 20.76
CA THR A 199 -18.19 36.74 21.36
C THR A 199 -17.86 35.97 22.63
N PRO A 200 -18.49 36.29 23.78
CA PRO A 200 -18.23 35.56 25.01
C PRO A 200 -18.50 34.07 24.82
N GLY A 201 -17.63 33.23 25.36
CA GLY A 201 -17.71 31.77 25.40
C GLY A 201 -17.20 31.12 24.14
N VAL A 202 -16.50 31.85 23.27
CA VAL A 202 -15.84 31.32 22.07
C VAL A 202 -14.34 31.55 22.16
N PHE A 203 -13.57 30.48 22.02
CA PHE A 203 -12.12 30.52 22.06
C PHE A 203 -11.55 29.90 20.77
N THR A 204 -10.39 30.37 20.36
CA THR A 204 -9.57 29.73 19.33
C THR A 204 -8.43 29.00 20.01
N LEU A 205 -8.35 27.70 19.81
CA LEU A 205 -7.22 26.89 20.24
C LEU A 205 -6.22 26.82 19.10
N THR A 206 -5.00 27.26 19.36
CA THR A 206 -3.88 27.18 18.42
C THR A 206 -2.86 26.17 18.92
N TYR A 207 -2.53 25.19 18.10
CA TYR A 207 -1.48 24.20 18.33
C TYR A 207 -0.40 24.35 17.25
N ALA A 208 0.77 24.83 17.63
CA ALA A 208 1.92 24.99 16.77
C ALA A 208 2.88 23.81 16.97
N PHE A 209 3.30 23.17 15.88
CA PHE A 209 4.14 21.99 15.90
C PHE A 209 5.39 22.23 15.06
N GLN A 210 6.52 22.46 15.73
CA GLN A 210 7.80 22.75 15.09
C GLN A 210 8.66 21.49 14.93
N ARG A 211 9.17 21.26 13.71
CA ARG A 211 10.03 20.11 13.39
C ARG A 211 11.52 20.49 13.39
N PRO A 212 12.42 19.60 13.88
CA PRO A 212 13.85 19.85 13.93
C PRO A 212 14.49 19.84 12.54
N LYS A 213 15.58 20.61 12.39
CA LYS A 213 16.41 20.69 11.16
C LYS A 213 17.43 19.54 11.10
N TYR A 214 16.98 18.36 10.68
CA TYR A 214 17.88 17.23 10.42
C TYR A 214 18.28 17.15 8.94
N PHE A 215 19.15 18.05 8.47
CA PHE A 215 19.58 18.10 7.07
C PHE A 215 20.13 16.76 6.56
N LYS A 216 21.08 16.15 7.30
CA LYS A 216 21.66 14.84 6.97
C LYS A 216 20.61 13.72 6.93
N TRP A 217 19.58 13.79 7.78
CA TRP A 217 18.49 12.82 7.81
C TRP A 217 17.61 12.89 6.56
N LEU A 218 17.36 14.09 6.03
CA LEU A 218 16.61 14.24 4.78
C LEU A 218 17.35 13.61 3.60
N TRP A 219 18.68 13.82 3.50
CA TRP A 219 19.51 13.16 2.50
C TRP A 219 19.53 11.64 2.65
N PHE A 220 19.65 11.14 3.87
CA PHE A 220 19.57 9.71 4.15
C PHE A 220 18.24 9.12 3.65
N LYS A 221 17.10 9.72 3.99
CA LYS A 221 15.77 9.28 3.51
C LYS A 221 15.68 9.34 1.98
N PHE A 222 16.21 10.39 1.35
CA PHE A 222 16.18 10.53 -0.10
C PHE A 222 16.98 9.42 -0.80
N VAL A 223 18.22 9.18 -0.38
CA VAL A 223 19.06 8.11 -0.91
C VAL A 223 18.43 6.74 -0.65
N TYR A 224 17.89 6.52 0.54
CA TYR A 224 17.16 5.30 0.89
C TYR A 224 15.99 5.05 -0.10
N ARG A 225 15.19 6.08 -0.39
CA ARG A 225 14.06 5.97 -1.32
C ARG A 225 14.50 5.75 -2.77
N LEU A 226 15.61 6.35 -3.21
CA LEU A 226 16.20 6.04 -4.52
C LEU A 226 16.65 4.59 -4.61
N GLY A 227 17.31 4.08 -3.56
CA GLY A 227 17.66 2.66 -3.44
C GLY A 227 16.43 1.76 -3.48
N LEU A 228 15.35 2.14 -2.80
CA LEU A 228 14.09 1.40 -2.81
C LEU A 228 13.44 1.38 -4.20
N ILE A 229 13.45 2.50 -4.94
CA ILE A 229 12.99 2.55 -6.34
C ILE A 229 13.81 1.56 -7.19
N ALA A 230 15.14 1.65 -7.11
CA ALA A 230 16.04 0.79 -7.89
C ALA A 230 15.80 -0.69 -7.55
N TYR A 231 15.62 -1.02 -6.28
CA TYR A 231 15.33 -2.38 -5.82
C TYR A 231 13.99 -2.90 -6.36
N VAL A 232 12.91 -2.10 -6.29
CA VAL A 232 11.59 -2.49 -6.83
C VAL A 232 11.67 -2.73 -8.34
N VAL A 233 12.38 -1.87 -9.09
CA VAL A 233 12.58 -2.04 -10.53
C VAL A 233 13.37 -3.31 -10.82
N TRP A 234 14.47 -3.56 -10.08
CA TRP A 234 15.29 -4.75 -10.22
C TRP A 234 14.51 -6.04 -9.93
N VAL A 235 13.80 -6.12 -8.79
CA VAL A 235 12.98 -7.29 -8.42
C VAL A 235 11.92 -7.55 -9.49
N THR A 236 11.25 -6.49 -9.97
CA THR A 236 10.21 -6.63 -10.98
C THR A 236 10.79 -7.10 -12.31
N TYR A 237 11.94 -6.57 -12.72
CA TYR A 237 12.61 -7.02 -13.93
C TYR A 237 13.03 -8.49 -13.83
N ALA A 238 13.75 -8.85 -12.77
CA ALA A 238 14.30 -10.18 -12.56
C ALA A 238 13.22 -11.27 -12.45
N ARG A 239 12.13 -10.98 -11.72
CA ARG A 239 11.06 -11.96 -11.45
C ARG A 239 9.91 -11.94 -12.44
N TYR A 240 9.84 -10.96 -13.35
CA TYR A 240 8.74 -10.84 -14.30
C TYR A 240 9.17 -10.58 -15.73
N TYR A 241 9.77 -9.42 -16.01
CA TYR A 241 10.04 -9.01 -17.39
C TYR A 241 11.10 -9.89 -18.06
N ALA A 242 12.11 -10.36 -17.32
CA ALA A 242 13.08 -11.32 -17.83
C ALA A 242 12.40 -12.62 -18.32
N HIS A 243 11.42 -13.13 -17.56
CA HIS A 243 10.63 -14.30 -17.96
C HIS A 243 9.69 -14.02 -19.13
N CYS A 244 9.17 -12.79 -19.27
CA CYS A 244 8.39 -12.39 -20.44
C CYS A 244 9.25 -12.35 -21.72
N VAL A 245 10.48 -11.85 -21.63
CA VAL A 245 11.44 -11.83 -22.75
C VAL A 245 11.81 -13.26 -23.15
N ALA A 246 12.11 -14.12 -22.17
CA ALA A 246 12.38 -15.54 -22.42
C ALA A 246 11.18 -16.24 -23.09
N LEU A 247 9.95 -15.94 -22.65
CA LEU A 247 8.73 -16.48 -23.26
C LEU A 247 8.62 -16.10 -24.74
N ARG A 248 8.91 -14.85 -25.10
CA ARG A 248 8.94 -14.43 -26.50
C ARG A 248 9.97 -15.22 -27.30
N ALA A 249 11.18 -15.42 -26.76
CA ALA A 249 12.22 -16.20 -27.45
C ALA A 249 11.78 -17.64 -27.71
N ILE A 250 11.13 -18.29 -26.73
CA ILE A 250 10.58 -19.66 -26.87
C ILE A 250 9.53 -19.71 -27.99
N LEU A 251 8.62 -18.73 -28.04
CA LEU A 251 7.55 -18.67 -29.04
C LEU A 251 8.08 -18.43 -30.46
N VAL A 252 9.11 -17.59 -30.62
CA VAL A 252 9.75 -17.33 -31.92
C VAL A 252 10.40 -18.61 -32.46
N ALA A 253 11.05 -19.39 -31.59
CA ALA A 253 11.75 -20.60 -31.97
C ALA A 253 10.82 -21.81 -32.21
N ASN A 254 9.82 -22.01 -31.34
CA ASN A 254 9.07 -23.27 -31.26
C ASN A 254 7.57 -23.15 -31.59
N GLY A 255 7.01 -21.95 -31.54
CA GLY A 255 5.56 -21.75 -31.67
C GLY A 255 4.80 -22.19 -30.41
N HIS A 256 3.59 -22.73 -30.57
CA HIS A 256 2.64 -22.96 -29.46
C HIS A 256 2.25 -24.43 -29.22
N ARG A 257 2.54 -25.33 -30.16
CA ARG A 257 2.15 -26.76 -30.12
C ARG A 257 3.25 -27.64 -30.70
N VAL A 258 3.20 -28.93 -30.33
CA VAL A 258 4.05 -29.99 -30.87
C VAL A 258 3.12 -31.05 -31.52
N PRO A 259 3.37 -31.49 -32.76
CA PRO A 259 4.42 -31.06 -33.68
C PRO A 259 4.28 -29.59 -34.10
N ARG A 260 5.39 -29.00 -34.58
CA ARG A 260 5.49 -27.57 -34.89
C ARG A 260 4.36 -27.13 -35.84
N PRO A 261 3.63 -26.05 -35.53
CA PRO A 261 2.52 -25.60 -36.37
C PRO A 261 3.00 -25.04 -37.72
N SER A 262 2.09 -24.97 -38.70
CA SER A 262 2.39 -24.40 -40.02
C SER A 262 2.90 -22.94 -39.91
N PRO A 263 3.69 -22.45 -40.88
CA PRO A 263 4.20 -21.07 -40.84
C PRO A 263 3.11 -19.99 -40.95
N ASP A 264 1.85 -20.34 -41.22
CA ASP A 264 0.71 -19.41 -41.28
C ASP A 264 0.28 -18.86 -39.91
N TRP A 265 0.89 -19.38 -38.84
CA TRP A 265 0.62 -18.97 -37.47
C TRP A 265 1.44 -17.75 -37.09
N SER A 266 0.78 -16.79 -36.45
CA SER A 266 1.38 -15.62 -35.83
C SER A 266 0.85 -15.46 -34.41
N TYR A 267 1.65 -14.80 -33.57
CA TYR A 267 1.38 -14.72 -32.14
C TYR A 267 1.35 -13.29 -31.68
N GLU A 268 0.42 -13.01 -30.78
CA GLU A 268 0.37 -11.75 -30.04
C GLU A 268 0.41 -12.06 -28.55
N LEU A 269 1.41 -11.51 -27.87
CA LEU A 269 1.65 -11.72 -26.45
C LEU A 269 1.09 -10.55 -25.65
N LEU A 270 0.14 -10.85 -24.77
CA LEU A 270 -0.44 -9.91 -23.82
C LEU A 270 0.20 -10.18 -22.46
N ILE A 271 0.90 -9.19 -21.91
CA ILE A 271 1.50 -9.30 -20.58
C ILE A 271 0.56 -8.78 -19.50
N GLY A 272 0.72 -9.34 -18.31
CA GLY A 272 0.01 -8.97 -17.10
C GLY A 272 0.63 -7.83 -16.30
N ASP A 273 0.08 -7.65 -15.11
CA ASP A 273 0.44 -6.66 -14.11
C ASP A 273 1.40 -7.27 -13.06
N PRO A 274 2.68 -6.83 -13.01
CA PRO A 274 3.67 -7.34 -12.09
C PRO A 274 3.45 -6.92 -10.63
N THR A 275 2.56 -5.97 -10.35
CA THR A 275 2.33 -5.41 -9.00
C THR A 275 2.12 -6.52 -7.95
N ALA A 276 1.49 -7.64 -8.32
CA ALA A 276 1.27 -8.76 -7.39
C ALA A 276 2.58 -9.32 -6.80
N LEU A 277 3.58 -9.49 -7.65
CA LEU A 277 4.87 -10.08 -7.28
C LEU A 277 5.61 -9.20 -6.28
N VAL A 278 5.59 -7.88 -6.51
CA VAL A 278 6.21 -6.89 -5.64
C VAL A 278 5.50 -6.83 -4.28
N LEU A 279 4.16 -6.78 -4.30
CA LEU A 279 3.37 -6.72 -3.06
C LEU A 279 3.42 -8.02 -2.24
N SER A 280 3.70 -9.16 -2.88
CA SER A 280 3.91 -10.44 -2.21
C SER A 280 5.33 -10.64 -1.69
N ASP A 281 6.28 -9.75 -2.02
CA ASP A 281 7.65 -9.86 -1.55
C ASP A 281 7.77 -9.28 -0.13
N PRO A 282 8.12 -10.10 0.89
CA PRO A 282 8.20 -9.63 2.27
C PRO A 282 9.32 -8.61 2.47
N ILE A 283 10.42 -8.68 1.71
CA ILE A 283 11.55 -7.76 1.84
C ILE A 283 11.13 -6.38 1.34
N VAL A 284 10.47 -6.31 0.17
CA VAL A 284 9.94 -5.04 -0.35
C VAL A 284 8.97 -4.41 0.64
N CYS A 285 8.00 -5.19 1.15
CA CYS A 285 7.05 -4.69 2.14
C CYS A 285 7.73 -4.22 3.44
N THR A 286 8.78 -4.90 3.91
CA THR A 286 9.58 -4.46 5.07
C THR A 286 10.33 -3.16 4.79
N LEU A 287 10.91 -2.98 3.61
CA LEU A 287 11.61 -1.73 3.25
C LEU A 287 10.64 -0.54 3.20
N PHE A 288 9.42 -0.73 2.68
CA PHE A 288 8.37 0.29 2.73
C PHE A 288 7.87 0.55 4.15
N PHE A 289 7.76 -0.47 4.99
CA PHE A 289 7.45 -0.30 6.40
C PHE A 289 8.49 0.60 7.08
N VAL A 290 9.78 0.34 6.87
CA VAL A 290 10.86 1.18 7.41
C VAL A 290 10.73 2.61 6.89
N ASP A 291 10.51 2.83 5.58
CA ASP A 291 10.32 4.16 5.00
C ASP A 291 9.21 4.99 5.69
N ILE A 292 8.10 4.33 6.05
CA ILE A 292 6.97 4.95 6.76
C ILE A 292 7.43 5.40 8.16
N TRP A 293 8.13 4.52 8.89
CA TRP A 293 8.61 4.80 10.25
C TRP A 293 9.76 5.83 10.30
N LEU A 294 10.59 5.93 9.26
CA LEU A 294 11.56 7.02 9.12
C LEU A 294 10.88 8.40 8.96
N SER A 295 9.57 8.40 8.67
CA SER A 295 8.76 9.57 8.34
C SER A 295 7.65 9.86 9.36
N THR A 296 7.74 9.28 10.57
CA THR A 296 6.67 9.34 11.59
C THR A 296 6.28 10.77 11.97
N GLY A 297 7.22 11.71 12.07
CA GLY A 297 6.90 13.10 12.40
C GLY A 297 5.95 13.76 11.39
N VAL A 298 6.17 13.52 10.10
CA VAL A 298 5.27 14.02 9.04
C VAL A 298 4.00 13.19 8.93
N ALA A 299 4.05 11.90 9.29
CA ALA A 299 2.86 11.08 9.42
C ALA A 299 1.93 11.57 10.54
N GLY A 300 2.47 12.00 11.68
CA GLY A 300 1.71 12.63 12.77
C GLY A 300 1.01 13.92 12.31
N VAL A 301 1.73 14.81 11.62
CA VAL A 301 1.14 16.03 11.03
C VAL A 301 0.04 15.70 10.01
N ALA A 302 0.28 14.73 9.13
CA ALA A 302 -0.73 14.26 8.17
C ALA A 302 -1.96 13.66 8.88
N LEU A 303 -1.76 12.94 9.99
CA LEU A 303 -2.84 12.39 10.79
C LEU A 303 -3.68 13.50 11.45
N SER A 304 -3.04 14.51 12.03
CA SER A 304 -3.73 15.69 12.60
C SER A 304 -4.53 16.45 11.55
N ARG A 305 -3.97 16.66 10.35
CA ARG A 305 -4.69 17.27 9.20
C ARG A 305 -5.86 16.42 8.72
N ALA A 306 -5.77 15.09 8.78
CA ALA A 306 -6.86 14.20 8.39
C ALA A 306 -8.03 14.22 9.38
N MET A 307 -7.78 14.60 10.64
CA MET A 307 -8.82 14.74 11.68
C MET A 307 -9.60 16.06 11.57
N GLN A 308 -8.95 17.12 11.08
CA GLN A 308 -9.58 18.40 10.80
C GLN A 308 -10.26 18.35 9.44
N VAL A 309 -11.57 18.08 9.41
CA VAL A 309 -12.37 18.00 8.17
C VAL A 309 -12.83 19.39 7.68
N GLU A 310 -12.16 20.47 8.12
CA GLU A 310 -12.52 21.85 7.78
C GLU A 310 -11.90 22.30 6.45
N ASP A 311 -10.64 21.93 6.17
CA ASP A 311 -9.95 22.28 4.92
C ASP A 311 -9.77 21.04 4.03
N PHE A 312 -10.70 20.88 3.09
CA PHE A 312 -10.71 19.76 2.15
C PHE A 312 -9.41 19.63 1.34
N TYR A 313 -8.69 20.71 1.07
CA TYR A 313 -7.42 20.65 0.32
C TYR A 313 -6.35 19.92 1.14
N TYR A 314 -6.15 20.31 2.40
CA TYR A 314 -5.17 19.67 3.27
C TYR A 314 -5.61 18.28 3.74
N THR A 315 -6.92 18.04 3.91
CA THR A 315 -7.45 16.70 4.15
C THR A 315 -7.15 15.77 2.97
N PHE A 316 -7.34 16.24 1.73
CA PHE A 316 -7.03 15.46 0.53
C PHE A 316 -5.53 15.19 0.39
N LEU A 317 -4.68 16.19 0.64
CA LEU A 317 -3.22 16.02 0.61
C LEU A 317 -2.77 14.99 1.67
N SER A 318 -3.38 15.04 2.85
CA SER A 318 -3.12 14.07 3.93
C SER A 318 -3.56 12.67 3.54
N LEU A 319 -4.71 12.52 2.89
CA LEU A 319 -5.18 11.23 2.37
C LEU A 319 -4.21 10.65 1.32
N LEU A 320 -3.69 11.47 0.41
CA LEU A 320 -2.67 11.04 -0.56
C LEU A 320 -1.38 10.56 0.13
N TYR A 321 -0.89 11.31 1.11
CA TYR A 321 0.30 10.93 1.89
C TYR A 321 0.06 9.64 2.67
N LEU A 322 -1.06 9.54 3.38
CA LEU A 322 -1.40 8.42 4.25
C LEU A 322 -1.81 7.16 3.47
N SER A 323 -2.07 7.27 2.15
CA SER A 323 -2.20 6.09 1.28
C SER A 323 -0.98 5.16 1.33
N ARG A 324 0.20 5.65 1.75
CA ARG A 324 1.40 4.84 2.02
C ARG A 324 1.17 3.77 3.09
N MET A 325 0.23 3.98 4.03
CA MET A 325 -0.06 3.02 5.10
C MET A 325 -0.60 1.67 4.59
N VAL A 326 -0.99 1.58 3.32
CA VAL A 326 -1.35 0.30 2.67
C VAL A 326 -0.22 -0.74 2.74
N TRP A 327 1.04 -0.31 2.81
CA TRP A 327 2.18 -1.23 2.92
C TRP A 327 2.22 -1.98 4.24
N LEU A 328 1.66 -1.42 5.32
CA LEU A 328 1.52 -2.10 6.61
C LEU A 328 0.59 -3.31 6.48
N ALA A 329 -0.51 -3.14 5.75
CA ALA A 329 -1.44 -4.22 5.41
C ALA A 329 -0.82 -5.29 4.52
N TYR A 330 -0.06 -4.90 3.48
CA TYR A 330 0.63 -5.89 2.63
C TYR A 330 1.70 -6.67 3.39
N LEU A 331 2.47 -6.01 4.26
CA LEU A 331 3.44 -6.68 5.13
C LEU A 331 2.74 -7.70 6.04
N ALA A 332 1.63 -7.33 6.67
CA ALA A 332 0.84 -8.23 7.50
C ALA A 332 0.34 -9.46 6.72
N LEU A 333 -0.14 -9.26 5.49
CA LEU A 333 -0.57 -10.36 4.62
C LEU A 333 0.60 -11.26 4.18
N CYS A 334 1.81 -10.71 3.97
CA CYS A 334 3.01 -11.49 3.70
C CYS A 334 3.44 -12.35 4.90
N LEU A 335 3.43 -11.76 6.11
CA LEU A 335 3.77 -12.47 7.34
C LEU A 335 2.73 -13.56 7.63
N LEU A 336 1.45 -13.24 7.52
CA LEU A 336 0.36 -14.20 7.70
C LEU A 336 0.46 -15.34 6.68
N SER A 337 0.80 -15.05 5.42
CA SER A 337 1.05 -16.09 4.40
C SER A 337 2.09 -17.11 4.85
N LYS A 338 3.21 -16.65 5.43
CA LYS A 338 4.26 -17.53 5.97
C LYS A 338 3.78 -18.33 7.17
N VAL A 339 3.02 -17.70 8.08
CA VAL A 339 2.43 -18.37 9.25
C VAL A 339 1.45 -19.45 8.83
N LEU A 340 0.53 -19.16 7.92
CA LEU A 340 -0.44 -20.13 7.41
C LEU A 340 0.25 -21.33 6.75
N LYS A 341 1.30 -21.09 5.98
CA LYS A 341 2.13 -22.13 5.37
C LYS A 341 2.87 -22.98 6.40
N ARG A 342 3.46 -22.35 7.41
CA ARG A 342 4.19 -23.05 8.48
C ARG A 342 3.28 -23.97 9.31
N TYR A 343 2.02 -23.59 9.49
CA TYR A 343 1.04 -24.36 10.27
C TYR A 343 0.05 -25.16 9.43
N HIS A 344 0.21 -25.22 8.10
CA HIS A 344 -0.71 -25.89 7.17
C HIS A 344 -2.19 -25.49 7.34
N LYS A 345 -2.42 -24.18 7.56
CA LYS A 345 -3.75 -23.58 7.78
C LYS A 345 -4.21 -22.70 6.62
N GLU A 346 -3.72 -22.93 5.42
CA GLU A 346 -4.01 -22.12 4.22
C GLU A 346 -5.51 -22.05 3.92
N ASN A 347 -6.27 -23.10 4.26
CA ASN A 347 -7.73 -23.17 4.08
C ASN A 347 -8.53 -22.25 5.02
N TYR A 348 -7.90 -21.70 6.07
CA TYR A 348 -8.57 -20.79 7.02
C TYR A 348 -8.61 -19.35 6.55
N PHE A 349 -7.88 -19.00 5.48
CA PHE A 349 -7.80 -17.62 5.01
C PHE A 349 -8.27 -17.50 3.57
N ARG A 350 -9.10 -16.50 3.32
CA ARG A 350 -9.55 -16.19 1.96
C ARG A 350 -8.54 -15.29 1.25
N GLU A 351 -8.07 -15.75 0.10
CA GLU A 351 -7.24 -14.94 -0.80
C GLU A 351 -7.92 -13.60 -1.15
N LEU A 352 -7.21 -12.51 -0.90
CA LEU A 352 -7.71 -11.15 -1.10
C LEU A 352 -7.23 -10.55 -2.43
N ASP A 353 -8.07 -9.71 -3.03
CA ASP A 353 -7.66 -8.87 -4.14
C ASP A 353 -6.91 -7.65 -3.60
N LYS A 354 -5.62 -7.55 -3.93
CA LYS A 354 -4.73 -6.48 -3.47
C LYS A 354 -5.25 -5.06 -3.79
N THR A 355 -5.99 -4.88 -4.89
CA THR A 355 -6.54 -3.57 -5.29
C THR A 355 -7.72 -3.22 -4.39
N LEU A 356 -8.57 -4.20 -4.07
CA LEU A 356 -9.68 -3.98 -3.14
C LEU A 356 -9.18 -3.71 -1.72
N VAL A 357 -8.08 -4.34 -1.30
CA VAL A 357 -7.42 -4.03 -0.02
C VAL A 357 -6.93 -2.58 -0.02
N ALA A 358 -6.25 -2.12 -1.08
CA ALA A 358 -5.81 -0.73 -1.18
C ALA A 358 -6.97 0.26 -1.15
N ILE A 359 -8.03 0.01 -1.92
CA ILE A 359 -9.24 0.86 -1.95
C ILE A 359 -9.90 0.88 -0.56
N GLY A 360 -10.04 -0.28 0.09
CA GLY A 360 -10.63 -0.39 1.42
C GLY A 360 -9.87 0.45 2.45
N ILE A 361 -8.53 0.31 2.50
CA ILE A 361 -7.70 1.09 3.43
C ILE A 361 -7.79 2.58 3.12
N PHE A 362 -7.72 2.95 1.84
CA PHE A 362 -7.81 4.35 1.41
C PHE A 362 -9.14 5.00 1.82
N LEU A 363 -10.28 4.34 1.55
CA LEU A 363 -11.61 4.87 1.87
C LEU A 363 -11.89 4.85 3.38
N SER A 364 -11.38 3.86 4.11
CA SER A 364 -11.58 3.75 5.54
C SER A 364 -10.69 4.67 6.36
N PHE A 365 -9.63 5.25 5.76
CA PHE A 365 -8.62 6.00 6.51
C PHE A 365 -9.20 7.19 7.28
N ILE A 366 -9.84 8.16 6.59
CA ILE A 366 -10.39 9.36 7.22
C ILE A 366 -11.46 9.02 8.28
N PRO A 367 -12.48 8.19 7.98
CA PRO A 367 -13.47 7.80 9.00
C PRO A 367 -12.82 7.11 10.21
N PHE A 368 -11.85 6.23 9.98
CA PHE A 368 -11.15 5.52 11.04
C PHE A 368 -10.34 6.48 11.93
N THR A 369 -9.66 7.45 11.34
CA THR A 369 -8.91 8.47 12.10
C THR A 369 -9.83 9.44 12.83
N TYR A 370 -10.95 9.82 12.21
CA TYR A 370 -11.96 10.67 12.83
C TYR A 370 -12.57 10.00 14.07
N VAL A 371 -12.93 8.72 13.98
CA VAL A 371 -13.43 7.95 15.13
C VAL A 371 -12.40 7.90 16.24
N GLN A 372 -11.12 7.69 15.94
CA GLN A 372 -10.07 7.66 16.96
C GLN A 372 -9.89 9.01 17.68
N ALA A 373 -10.07 10.13 16.98
CA ALA A 373 -9.95 11.47 17.53
C ALA A 373 -11.17 11.93 18.35
N ASN A 374 -12.32 11.28 18.14
CA ASN A 374 -13.62 11.68 18.69
C ASN A 374 -14.22 10.64 19.66
N THR A 375 -13.42 9.69 20.14
CA THR A 375 -13.86 8.63 21.05
C THR A 375 -12.87 8.42 22.19
N PRO A 376 -13.22 7.63 23.23
CA PRO A 376 -12.31 7.28 24.33
C PRO A 376 -11.00 6.60 23.90
N MET A 377 -10.86 6.23 22.63
CA MET A 377 -9.59 5.75 22.07
C MET A 377 -8.45 6.76 22.24
N VAL A 378 -8.75 8.06 22.34
CA VAL A 378 -7.77 9.11 22.68
C VAL A 378 -7.06 8.80 23.99
N HIS A 379 -7.77 8.35 25.03
CA HIS A 379 -7.15 8.00 26.31
C HIS A 379 -6.14 6.85 26.17
N VAL A 380 -6.39 5.90 25.27
CA VAL A 380 -5.44 4.81 24.98
C VAL A 380 -4.17 5.38 24.35
N TYR A 381 -4.29 6.32 23.42
CA TYR A 381 -3.12 6.96 22.80
C TYR A 381 -2.32 7.80 23.79
N LEU A 382 -2.99 8.59 24.63
CA LEU A 382 -2.35 9.37 25.69
C LEU A 382 -1.63 8.45 26.68
N TRP A 383 -2.32 7.41 27.17
CA TRP A 383 -1.74 6.43 28.09
C TRP A 383 -0.51 5.74 27.50
N LEU A 384 -0.56 5.30 26.24
CA LEU A 384 0.59 4.71 25.55
C LEU A 384 1.74 5.70 25.40
N SER A 385 1.44 6.98 25.18
CA SER A 385 2.45 8.02 24.99
C SER A 385 3.15 8.42 26.29
N TRP A 386 2.51 8.18 27.44
CA TRP A 386 3.04 8.45 28.77
C TRP A 386 3.72 7.23 29.42
N LEU A 387 3.58 6.04 28.83
CA LEU A 387 4.09 4.79 29.41
C LEU A 387 5.62 4.67 29.35
N LEU A 388 6.25 5.22 28.30
CA LEU A 388 7.70 5.14 28.14
C LEU A 388 8.39 6.19 29.01
N PRO A 389 9.48 5.84 29.71
CA PRO A 389 10.18 6.76 30.59
C PRO A 389 10.86 7.87 29.78
N THR A 390 10.54 9.11 30.12
CA THR A 390 11.18 10.32 29.57
C THR A 390 11.89 11.09 30.68
N LYS A 391 12.76 12.05 30.29
CA LYS A 391 13.51 12.85 31.27
C LYS A 391 12.61 13.79 32.07
N ASP A 392 11.57 14.30 31.41
CA ASP A 392 10.52 15.09 32.03
C ASP A 392 9.14 14.54 31.60
N PRO A 393 8.50 13.70 32.43
CA PRO A 393 7.25 13.04 32.07
C PRO A 393 6.06 13.99 31.97
N ARG A 394 6.17 15.24 32.45
CA ARG A 394 5.07 16.22 32.32
C ARG A 394 5.08 16.92 30.97
N THR A 395 6.26 17.21 30.41
CA THR A 395 6.39 17.96 29.15
C THR A 395 6.81 17.08 27.97
N GLN A 396 7.34 15.88 28.21
CA GLN A 396 7.84 15.00 27.17
C GLN A 396 6.99 13.74 27.03
N ILE A 397 6.55 13.47 25.80
CA ILE A 397 5.83 12.25 25.44
C ILE A 397 6.60 11.44 24.40
N ASP A 398 6.39 10.13 24.37
CA ASP A 398 6.95 9.26 23.33
C ASP A 398 5.85 8.57 22.52
N VAL A 399 5.76 8.89 21.22
CA VAL A 399 4.67 8.42 20.35
C VAL A 399 4.92 7.03 19.76
N THR A 400 6.00 6.33 20.15
CA THR A 400 6.37 5.02 19.59
C THR A 400 5.25 3.98 19.77
N LEU A 401 4.75 3.85 20.99
CA LEU A 401 3.74 2.83 21.30
C LEU A 401 2.40 3.17 20.65
N GLY A 402 2.03 4.46 20.62
CA GLY A 402 0.86 4.94 19.88
C GLY A 402 0.97 4.66 18.38
N GLY A 403 2.11 4.98 17.76
CA GLY A 403 2.40 4.66 16.35
C GLY A 403 2.40 3.16 16.07
N GLY A 404 2.87 2.36 17.02
CA GLY A 404 2.81 0.90 16.98
C GLY A 404 1.37 0.37 17.00
N LEU A 405 0.52 0.88 17.91
CA LEU A 405 -0.90 0.54 17.96
C LEU A 405 -1.60 0.92 16.64
N PHE A 406 -1.37 2.14 16.15
CA PHE A 406 -1.94 2.60 14.88
C PHE A 406 -1.53 1.69 13.71
N THR A 407 -0.25 1.31 13.66
CA THR A 407 0.29 0.36 12.68
C THR A 407 -0.42 -0.98 12.75
N LEU A 408 -0.60 -1.52 13.96
CA LEU A 408 -1.29 -2.80 14.19
C LEU A 408 -2.75 -2.73 13.76
N LEU A 409 -3.46 -1.63 14.02
CA LEU A 409 -4.86 -1.48 13.63
C LEU A 409 -5.01 -1.53 12.10
N ILE A 410 -4.17 -0.81 11.35
CA ILE A 410 -4.18 -0.83 9.88
C ILE A 410 -3.76 -2.21 9.34
N ALA A 411 -2.71 -2.81 9.92
CA ALA A 411 -2.22 -4.13 9.54
C ALA A 411 -3.27 -5.24 9.72
N ASN A 412 -4.08 -5.17 10.78
CA ASN A 412 -5.09 -6.17 11.10
C ASN A 412 -6.35 -6.06 10.24
N PHE A 413 -6.65 -4.89 9.65
CA PHE A 413 -7.84 -4.68 8.83
C PHE A 413 -8.04 -5.76 7.73
N PRO A 414 -7.07 -5.98 6.81
CA PRO A 414 -7.22 -7.03 5.80
C PRO A 414 -7.14 -8.45 6.39
N VAL A 415 -6.43 -8.65 7.50
CA VAL A 415 -6.30 -9.96 8.15
C VAL A 415 -7.65 -10.43 8.69
N ILE A 416 -8.32 -9.57 9.47
CA ILE A 416 -9.66 -9.84 10.00
C ILE A 416 -10.63 -10.04 8.85
N PHE A 417 -10.60 -9.18 7.83
CA PHE A 417 -11.46 -9.31 6.66
C PHE A 417 -11.27 -10.66 5.94
N GLY A 418 -10.03 -11.11 5.72
CA GLY A 418 -9.74 -12.40 5.07
C GLY A 418 -10.17 -13.62 5.89
N LEU A 419 -10.02 -13.58 7.22
CA LEU A 419 -10.47 -14.65 8.12
C LEU A 419 -12.00 -14.71 8.23
N VAL A 420 -12.65 -13.56 8.38
CA VAL A 420 -14.11 -13.46 8.51
C VAL A 420 -14.78 -13.83 7.19
N SER A 421 -14.28 -13.33 6.06
CA SER A 421 -14.85 -13.61 4.74
C SER A 421 -14.70 -15.06 4.27
N GLN A 422 -13.86 -15.86 4.94
CA GLN A 422 -13.78 -17.31 4.75
C GLN A 422 -14.92 -18.05 5.45
N ARG A 423 -15.41 -17.54 6.58
CA ARG A 423 -16.52 -18.14 7.35
C ARG A 423 -17.88 -17.94 6.70
N PHE A 424 -18.01 -16.96 5.80
CA PHE A 424 -19.20 -16.73 5.00
C PHE A 424 -19.03 -17.33 3.61
N PRO A 425 -19.35 -18.62 3.39
CA PRO A 425 -19.28 -19.20 2.07
C PRO A 425 -20.22 -18.44 1.14
N ARG A 426 -19.67 -17.79 0.12
CA ARG A 426 -20.52 -17.36 -1.01
C ARG A 426 -21.15 -18.62 -1.56
N ARG A 427 -22.49 -18.64 -1.68
CA ARG A 427 -23.23 -19.67 -2.44
C ARG A 427 -22.45 -19.93 -3.73
N HIS A 428 -21.75 -21.06 -3.77
CA HIS A 428 -20.97 -21.44 -4.93
C HIS A 428 -21.97 -21.56 -6.08
N HIS A 429 -21.92 -20.63 -7.04
CA HIS A 429 -22.61 -20.83 -8.30
C HIS A 429 -22.17 -22.18 -8.85
N ARG A 430 -23.17 -23.04 -9.07
CA ARG A 430 -23.06 -24.42 -9.53
C ARG A 430 -21.96 -24.60 -10.57
N VAL A 431 -21.25 -25.69 -10.40
CA VAL A 431 -20.19 -26.27 -11.23
C VAL A 431 -20.62 -26.34 -12.70
N ALA A 432 -20.36 -25.29 -13.47
CA ALA A 432 -20.33 -25.36 -14.93
C ALA A 432 -18.85 -25.41 -15.37
N THR A 433 -18.47 -26.52 -15.98
CA THR A 433 -17.19 -26.81 -16.69
C THR A 433 -15.94 -26.05 -16.18
N GLN A 434 -15.35 -26.52 -15.08
CA GLN A 434 -14.23 -25.89 -14.34
C GLN A 434 -13.01 -25.47 -15.19
N ARG A 435 -12.65 -26.18 -16.27
CA ARG A 435 -11.41 -25.92 -17.02
C ARG A 435 -11.46 -24.66 -17.90
N THR A 436 -12.59 -24.35 -18.53
CA THR A 436 -12.71 -23.15 -19.39
C THR A 436 -12.78 -21.87 -18.56
N ARG A 437 -13.30 -21.93 -17.34
CA ARG A 437 -13.39 -20.78 -16.43
C ARG A 437 -12.01 -20.23 -16.06
N PHE A 438 -11.03 -21.08 -15.77
CA PHE A 438 -9.70 -20.65 -15.34
C PHE A 438 -8.86 -20.08 -16.50
N ALA A 439 -9.08 -20.57 -17.71
CA ALA A 439 -8.45 -20.06 -18.92
C ALA A 439 -8.93 -18.64 -19.29
N SER A 440 -10.13 -18.25 -18.84
CA SER A 440 -10.75 -16.99 -19.23
C SER A 440 -10.07 -15.77 -18.62
N GLN A 441 -9.95 -14.71 -19.41
CA GLN A 441 -9.55 -13.37 -18.96
C GLN A 441 -10.49 -12.77 -17.90
N THR A 442 -11.73 -13.25 -17.82
CA THR A 442 -12.70 -12.85 -16.80
C THR A 442 -12.36 -13.42 -15.42
N PHE A 443 -11.55 -14.47 -15.35
CA PHE A 443 -11.02 -15.04 -14.11
C PHE A 443 -9.73 -14.31 -13.69
N ASN A 444 -9.81 -12.99 -13.59
CA ASN A 444 -8.74 -12.12 -13.12
C ASN A 444 -9.20 -11.23 -11.96
N GLY A 445 -8.24 -10.60 -11.28
CA GLY A 445 -8.50 -9.63 -10.22
C GLY A 445 -9.37 -8.46 -10.69
N PHE A 446 -9.94 -7.72 -9.75
CA PHE A 446 -10.81 -6.58 -10.00
C PHE A 446 -10.19 -5.58 -10.97
N LYS A 447 -8.95 -5.14 -10.70
CA LYS A 447 -8.20 -4.20 -11.55
C LYS A 447 -8.08 -4.67 -13.01
N ALA A 448 -7.64 -5.90 -13.22
CA ALA A 448 -7.48 -6.46 -14.57
C ALA A 448 -8.83 -6.60 -15.29
N ARG A 449 -9.91 -6.96 -14.58
CA ARG A 449 -11.27 -6.99 -15.16
C ARG A 449 -11.75 -5.62 -15.61
N VAL A 450 -11.50 -4.57 -14.81
CA VAL A 450 -11.85 -3.18 -15.18
C VAL A 450 -11.07 -2.74 -16.41
N ILE A 451 -9.75 -2.98 -16.45
CA ILE A 451 -8.92 -2.62 -17.61
C ILE A 451 -9.38 -3.35 -18.87
N LEU A 452 -9.64 -4.66 -18.77
CA LEU A 452 -10.13 -5.46 -19.89
C LEU A 452 -11.53 -5.01 -20.34
N TYR A 453 -12.40 -4.59 -19.41
CA TYR A 453 -13.71 -4.04 -19.73
C TYR A 453 -13.58 -2.73 -20.52
N LEU A 454 -12.73 -1.80 -20.06
CA LEU A 454 -12.46 -0.54 -20.75
C LEU A 454 -11.83 -0.78 -22.13
N ALA A 455 -10.84 -1.68 -22.22
CA ALA A 455 -10.20 -2.02 -23.48
C ALA A 455 -11.17 -2.66 -24.50
N ARG A 456 -12.18 -3.42 -24.04
CA ARG A 456 -13.23 -4.00 -24.90
C ARG A 456 -14.20 -2.96 -25.43
N TYR A 457 -14.33 -1.80 -24.79
CA TYR A 457 -15.12 -0.69 -25.33
C TYR A 457 -14.45 -0.09 -26.57
N CYS A 458 -13.12 -0.17 -26.65
CA CYS A 458 -12.31 0.38 -27.73
C CYS A 458 -11.91 -0.65 -28.80
N ALA A 459 -12.30 -1.93 -28.65
CA ALA A 459 -11.87 -3.01 -29.54
C ALA A 459 -13.03 -3.89 -30.01
N PRO A 460 -13.04 -4.34 -31.28
CA PRO A 460 -14.09 -5.21 -31.81
C PRO A 460 -14.17 -6.55 -31.06
N LYS A 461 -15.40 -6.99 -30.76
CA LYS A 461 -15.68 -8.28 -30.10
C LYS A 461 -15.06 -9.44 -30.89
N GLN A 462 -14.06 -10.10 -30.33
CA GLN A 462 -13.54 -11.36 -30.87
C GLN A 462 -14.55 -12.49 -30.55
N ARG A 463 -15.42 -12.82 -31.51
CA ARG A 463 -16.29 -14.01 -31.44
C ARG A 463 -15.49 -15.26 -31.83
N ASN A 464 -15.72 -16.38 -31.15
CA ASN A 464 -15.21 -17.73 -31.47
C ASN A 464 -13.72 -18.03 -31.18
N VAL A 465 -13.10 -17.41 -30.17
CA VAL A 465 -11.74 -17.79 -29.72
C VAL A 465 -11.82 -18.90 -28.67
N VAL A 466 -11.11 -20.01 -28.90
CA VAL A 466 -11.03 -21.11 -27.92
C VAL A 466 -10.02 -20.76 -26.82
N GLU A 467 -10.49 -20.68 -25.59
CA GLU A 467 -9.66 -20.41 -24.41
C GLU A 467 -9.11 -21.72 -23.81
N SER A 468 -7.80 -21.76 -23.54
CA SER A 468 -7.11 -22.91 -22.92
C SER A 468 -6.08 -22.46 -21.89
N GLY A 469 -5.72 -23.34 -20.97
CA GLY A 469 -4.79 -23.07 -19.88
C GLY A 469 -5.48 -22.82 -18.53
N GLY A 470 -4.76 -22.21 -17.59
CA GLY A 470 -5.17 -22.03 -16.21
C GLY A 470 -5.10 -23.31 -15.38
N SER A 471 -4.29 -24.30 -15.77
CA SER A 471 -4.21 -25.59 -15.04
C SER A 471 -3.73 -25.40 -13.59
N ILE A 472 -2.85 -24.42 -13.35
CA ILE A 472 -2.40 -24.02 -12.00
C ILE A 472 -3.62 -23.71 -11.13
N TYR A 473 -4.54 -22.88 -11.60
CA TYR A 473 -5.71 -22.48 -10.82
C TYR A 473 -6.67 -23.63 -10.52
N ALA A 474 -6.71 -24.65 -11.37
CA ALA A 474 -7.46 -25.87 -11.07
C ALA A 474 -6.87 -26.62 -9.88
N ALA A 475 -5.53 -26.68 -9.75
CA ALA A 475 -4.86 -27.25 -8.59
C ALA A 475 -5.07 -26.37 -7.34
N LEU A 476 -4.88 -25.04 -7.47
CA LEU A 476 -5.09 -24.08 -6.36
C LEU A 476 -6.53 -24.06 -5.82
N ALA A 477 -7.51 -24.37 -6.67
CA ALA A 477 -8.91 -24.44 -6.29
C ALA A 477 -9.29 -25.80 -5.65
N ALA A 478 -8.52 -26.86 -5.94
CA ALA A 478 -8.72 -28.16 -5.34
C ALA A 478 -8.14 -28.21 -3.92
N ASP A 479 -6.96 -27.62 -3.71
CA ASP A 479 -6.33 -27.53 -2.39
C ASP A 479 -5.54 -26.21 -2.27
N ALA A 480 -5.77 -25.46 -1.18
CA ALA A 480 -5.07 -24.22 -0.92
C ALA A 480 -3.59 -24.42 -0.59
N CYS A 481 -3.17 -25.64 -0.22
CA CYS A 481 -1.77 -25.97 0.04
C CYS A 481 -0.88 -25.75 -1.20
N TYR A 482 -1.43 -25.75 -2.41
CA TYR A 482 -0.68 -25.48 -3.64
C TYR A 482 -0.41 -23.99 -3.89
N LYS A 483 -1.02 -23.08 -3.13
CA LYS A 483 -0.80 -21.63 -3.30
C LYS A 483 0.55 -21.24 -2.73
N GLN A 484 1.40 -20.58 -3.51
CA GLN A 484 2.64 -20.01 -2.97
C GLN A 484 2.36 -18.94 -1.90
N CYS A 485 1.35 -18.10 -2.13
CA CYS A 485 0.90 -17.06 -1.19
C CYS A 485 -0.60 -17.20 -0.94
N PRO A 486 -1.04 -17.83 0.17
CA PRO A 486 -2.47 -18.02 0.46
C PRO A 486 -3.27 -16.73 0.62
N THR A 487 -2.62 -15.65 1.06
CA THR A 487 -3.27 -14.38 1.39
C THR A 487 -3.56 -13.48 0.19
N MET A 488 -2.78 -13.60 -0.90
CA MET A 488 -2.83 -12.69 -2.05
C MET A 488 -2.78 -13.44 -3.38
N GLY A 489 -3.64 -13.02 -4.32
CA GLY A 489 -3.71 -13.63 -5.64
C GLY A 489 -2.66 -13.14 -6.63
N LEU A 490 -1.97 -14.08 -7.28
CA LEU A 490 -0.99 -13.81 -8.34
C LEU A 490 -1.59 -13.79 -9.76
N ARG A 491 -2.91 -13.90 -9.89
CA ARG A 491 -3.65 -14.00 -11.17
C ARG A 491 -3.36 -12.89 -12.16
N SER A 492 -3.04 -11.70 -11.68
CA SER A 492 -2.78 -10.56 -12.57
C SER A 492 -1.45 -10.66 -13.30
N VAL A 493 -0.54 -11.52 -12.85
CA VAL A 493 0.83 -11.68 -13.39
C VAL A 493 0.79 -12.43 -14.73
N ASP A 494 -0.21 -13.27 -14.93
CA ASP A 494 -0.32 -14.17 -16.07
C ASP A 494 -0.25 -13.45 -17.41
N CYS A 495 0.39 -14.10 -18.38
CA CYS A 495 0.39 -13.68 -19.76
C CYS A 495 -0.75 -14.38 -20.53
N PHE A 496 -1.28 -13.73 -21.55
CA PHE A 496 -2.21 -14.35 -22.49
C PHE A 496 -1.56 -14.38 -23.87
N LEU A 497 -1.47 -15.58 -24.45
CA LEU A 497 -0.95 -15.81 -25.78
C LEU A 497 -2.10 -15.93 -26.76
N LEU A 498 -2.26 -14.94 -27.63
CA LEU A 498 -3.25 -14.98 -28.71
C LEU A 498 -2.61 -15.60 -29.96
N CYS A 499 -3.06 -16.80 -30.31
CA CYS A 499 -2.61 -17.54 -31.47
C CYS A 499 -3.52 -17.21 -32.66
N LYS A 500 -2.94 -16.60 -33.70
CA LYS A 500 -3.64 -16.19 -34.92
C LYS A 500 -3.20 -17.06 -36.08
N ARG A 501 -4.15 -17.55 -36.86
CA ARG A 501 -3.88 -18.22 -38.14
C ARG A 501 -4.30 -17.27 -39.26
N GLN A 502 -3.38 -16.92 -40.16
CA GLN A 502 -3.62 -15.93 -41.23
C GLN A 502 -4.20 -14.61 -40.68
N GLY A 503 -3.68 -14.14 -39.53
CA GLY A 503 -4.13 -12.91 -38.88
C GLY A 503 -5.43 -13.00 -38.06
N ILE A 504 -6.18 -14.10 -38.16
CA ILE A 504 -7.44 -14.30 -37.43
C ILE A 504 -7.17 -15.03 -36.10
N PRO A 505 -7.61 -14.49 -34.94
CA PRO A 505 -7.45 -15.14 -33.65
C PRO A 505 -8.27 -16.43 -33.58
N ARG A 506 -7.63 -17.55 -33.22
CA ARG A 506 -8.27 -18.87 -33.10
C ARG A 506 -8.18 -19.45 -31.70
N HIS A 507 -7.05 -19.27 -31.03
CA HIS A 507 -6.82 -19.78 -29.68
C HIS A 507 -6.24 -18.69 -28.78
N MET A 508 -6.67 -18.69 -27.53
CA MET A 508 -6.03 -17.92 -26.47
C MET A 508 -5.55 -18.87 -25.38
N ILE A 509 -4.26 -18.80 -25.07
CA ILE A 509 -3.64 -19.63 -24.04
C ILE A 509 -3.28 -18.74 -22.86
N ARG A 510 -3.82 -19.02 -21.69
CA ARG A 510 -3.37 -18.40 -20.43
C ARG A 510 -2.07 -19.06 -20.01
N LEU A 511 -1.06 -18.26 -19.72
CA LEU A 511 0.25 -18.71 -19.26
C LEU A 511 0.50 -18.12 -17.87
N SER A 512 0.64 -19.01 -16.88
CA SER A 512 0.82 -18.64 -15.48
C SER A 512 2.24 -18.93 -15.04
N LEU A 513 2.82 -18.08 -14.19
CA LEU A 513 4.20 -18.24 -13.76
C LEU A 513 4.30 -19.41 -12.78
N ALA A 514 5.24 -20.34 -12.99
CA ALA A 514 5.42 -21.52 -12.16
C ALA A 514 5.71 -21.19 -10.69
N SER A 515 6.32 -20.02 -10.41
CA SER A 515 6.59 -19.55 -9.05
C SER A 515 5.32 -19.23 -8.23
N SER A 516 4.15 -19.21 -8.88
CA SER A 516 2.85 -19.04 -8.19
C SER A 516 2.35 -20.32 -7.54
N LEU A 517 2.94 -21.47 -7.91
CA LEU A 517 2.59 -22.80 -7.45
C LEU A 517 3.62 -23.31 -6.44
N ASP A 518 3.14 -23.67 -5.26
CA ASP A 518 3.90 -24.48 -4.32
C ASP A 518 3.73 -25.95 -4.69
N ARG A 519 4.85 -26.61 -5.03
CA ARG A 519 4.85 -28.02 -5.45
C ARG A 519 4.84 -28.99 -4.28
N ASN A 520 4.99 -28.51 -3.04
CA ASN A 520 5.01 -29.32 -1.82
C ASN A 520 5.94 -30.55 -1.91
N LEU A 521 7.11 -30.40 -2.54
CA LEU A 521 8.03 -31.52 -2.83
C LEU A 521 8.51 -32.28 -1.59
N LEU A 522 8.41 -31.66 -0.41
CA LEU A 522 8.79 -32.26 0.87
C LEU A 522 7.72 -33.22 1.43
N ASN A 523 6.47 -33.13 0.98
CA ASN A 523 5.39 -33.99 1.44
C ASN A 523 4.96 -34.94 0.30
N PRO A 524 5.30 -36.24 0.35
CA PRO A 524 4.99 -37.19 -0.71
C PRO A 524 3.49 -37.29 -1.07
N ALA A 525 2.60 -37.03 -0.11
CA ALA A 525 1.15 -37.09 -0.32
C ALA A 525 0.59 -35.91 -1.12
N LEU A 526 1.29 -34.77 -1.10
CA LEU A 526 0.89 -33.52 -1.77
C LEU A 526 1.89 -33.10 -2.86
N ALA A 527 2.96 -33.84 -3.07
CA ALA A 527 4.03 -33.45 -3.99
C ALA A 527 3.56 -33.48 -5.44
N ILE A 528 3.73 -32.36 -6.15
CA ILE A 528 3.57 -32.30 -7.61
C ILE A 528 4.90 -32.70 -8.26
N THR A 529 5.03 -34.00 -8.52
CA THR A 529 6.18 -34.57 -9.24
C THR A 529 6.05 -34.40 -10.75
N GLU A 530 7.18 -34.51 -11.43
CA GLU A 530 7.21 -34.42 -12.89
C GLU A 530 6.85 -35.78 -13.49
N ASP A 531 5.94 -35.78 -14.46
CA ASP A 531 5.62 -36.97 -15.23
C ASP A 531 6.70 -37.18 -16.31
N THR A 532 7.60 -38.13 -16.07
CA THR A 532 8.69 -38.49 -17.00
C THR A 532 8.24 -39.49 -18.08
N ALA A 533 7.05 -40.07 -17.95
CA ALA A 533 6.60 -41.16 -18.81
C ALA A 533 5.98 -40.70 -20.15
N LYS A 534 5.67 -39.41 -20.29
CA LYS A 534 5.05 -38.84 -21.51
C LYS A 534 5.84 -37.67 -22.07
N ALA A 535 6.31 -37.81 -23.31
CA ALA A 535 6.85 -36.69 -24.08
C ALA A 535 5.79 -35.57 -24.18
N GLY A 536 6.19 -34.33 -23.90
CA GLY A 536 5.29 -33.17 -23.88
C GLY A 536 4.62 -32.94 -25.23
N THR A 537 3.28 -33.03 -25.28
CA THR A 537 2.47 -32.73 -26.48
C THR A 537 2.28 -31.23 -26.69
N THR A 538 2.66 -30.41 -25.71
CA THR A 538 2.58 -28.95 -25.72
C THR A 538 3.95 -28.32 -25.51
N VAL A 539 4.15 -27.11 -26.03
CA VAL A 539 5.41 -26.36 -25.83
C VAL A 539 5.59 -25.97 -24.37
N PHE A 540 4.51 -25.55 -23.72
CA PHE A 540 4.49 -25.20 -22.30
C PHE A 540 4.01 -26.39 -21.47
N GLY A 541 4.57 -26.55 -20.27
CA GLY A 541 4.10 -27.54 -19.31
C GLY A 541 2.71 -27.20 -18.79
N HIS A 542 1.98 -28.19 -18.30
CA HIS A 542 0.67 -28.01 -17.69
C HIS A 542 0.48 -29.01 -16.55
N ILE A 543 -0.44 -28.70 -15.64
CA ILE A 543 -0.77 -29.57 -14.52
C ILE A 543 -1.90 -30.50 -14.92
N ASN A 544 -1.65 -31.80 -14.78
CA ASN A 544 -2.67 -32.83 -14.94
C ASN A 544 -3.19 -33.28 -13.58
N SER A 545 -4.51 -33.43 -13.48
CA SER A 545 -5.15 -34.06 -12.34
C SER A 545 -5.26 -35.56 -12.58
N VAL A 546 -4.68 -36.37 -11.71
CA VAL A 546 -4.86 -37.81 -11.67
C VAL A 546 -5.88 -38.12 -10.58
N ALA A 547 -6.99 -38.75 -10.97
CA ALA A 547 -8.00 -39.19 -10.00
C ALA A 547 -7.54 -40.54 -9.41
N LEU A 548 -7.29 -40.57 -8.10
CA LEU A 548 -6.99 -41.81 -7.36
C LEU A 548 -8.25 -42.41 -6.69
N GLY A 549 -9.40 -41.72 -6.78
CA GLY A 549 -10.69 -42.16 -6.26
C GLY A 549 -11.76 -41.06 -6.31
N PRO A 550 -12.96 -41.27 -5.74
CA PRO A 550 -14.08 -40.32 -5.79
C PRO A 550 -13.83 -39.00 -5.04
N GLN A 551 -12.87 -38.96 -4.10
CA GLN A 551 -12.57 -37.78 -3.29
C GLN A 551 -11.09 -37.34 -3.28
N SER A 552 -10.17 -38.14 -3.83
CA SER A 552 -8.73 -37.82 -3.85
C SER A 552 -8.23 -37.51 -5.26
N ARG A 553 -7.68 -36.31 -5.44
CA ARG A 553 -7.02 -35.86 -6.67
C ARG A 553 -5.56 -35.57 -6.36
N THR A 554 -4.66 -36.26 -7.03
CA THR A 554 -3.24 -35.88 -7.08
C THR A 554 -2.97 -35.10 -8.36
N PHE A 555 -1.89 -34.33 -8.34
CA PHE A 555 -1.50 -33.49 -9.47
C PHE A 555 -0.10 -33.85 -9.93
N THR A 556 0.08 -33.98 -11.23
CA THR A 556 1.39 -34.20 -11.85
C THR A 556 1.73 -33.06 -12.80
N LEU A 557 2.99 -32.65 -12.82
CA LEU A 557 3.48 -31.65 -13.76
C LEU A 557 3.92 -32.36 -15.03
N GLN A 558 3.14 -32.21 -16.11
CA GLN A 558 3.59 -32.64 -17.42
C GLN A 558 4.52 -31.59 -18.01
N ARG A 559 5.78 -31.95 -18.26
CA ARG A 559 6.74 -31.03 -18.87
C ARG A 559 6.33 -30.70 -20.31
N GLY A 560 6.53 -29.43 -20.66
CA GLY A 560 6.46 -29.00 -22.05
C GLY A 560 7.68 -29.50 -22.83
N SER A 561 7.63 -29.42 -24.16
CA SER A 561 8.79 -29.74 -25.00
C SER A 561 9.99 -28.81 -24.76
N VAL A 562 9.76 -27.65 -24.14
CA VAL A 562 10.80 -26.67 -23.78
C VAL A 562 10.68 -26.33 -22.30
N GLN A 563 11.82 -26.21 -21.62
CA GLN A 563 11.85 -25.73 -20.24
C GLN A 563 11.48 -24.24 -20.20
N SER A 564 10.42 -23.90 -19.47
CA SER A 564 9.89 -22.54 -19.35
C SER A 564 9.47 -22.27 -17.92
N ALA A 565 9.61 -21.01 -17.49
CA ALA A 565 9.04 -20.53 -16.23
C ALA A 565 7.51 -20.40 -16.29
N TRP A 566 6.90 -20.59 -17.47
CA TRP A 566 5.47 -20.45 -17.73
C TRP A 566 4.80 -21.81 -17.95
N LEU A 567 3.65 -21.99 -17.31
CA LEU A 567 2.78 -23.16 -17.47
C LEU A 567 1.44 -22.73 -18.09
N ALA A 568 0.90 -23.59 -18.95
CA ALA A 568 -0.40 -23.39 -19.60
C ALA A 568 -1.55 -23.76 -18.66
#